data_AF-A0A8J3FWT6-F1
#
_entry.id   AF-A0A8J3FWT6-F1
#
_cell.length_a   1.000
_cell.length_b   1.000
_cell.length_c   1.000
_cell.angle_alpha   90.00
_cell.angle_beta   90.00
_cell.angle_gamma   90.00
#
_symmetry.space_group_name_H-M   'P 1'
#
loop_
_entity.id
_entity.type
_entity.pdbx_description
1 polymer ?
#
loop_
_entity_poly.entity_id
_entity_poly.type
_entity_poly.pdbx_seq_one_letter_code
_entity_poly.pdbx_strand_id
1 'polypeptide(L)'
;MIPRSVRSEVGEPEEEFSATEPEARRLSLAARVLLAVLVLGFGFTVAGIGLLVTKFDVYTVPGNAMADTIRPGDRAVVLRAGEATIRRGDVVLFDAPR
;
A
#
# COMPACT_ATOMS: atom_id res chain seq x y z
N MET A 1 -52.38 59.96 34.54
CA MET A 1 -52.22 59.78 33.08
C MET A 1 -50.76 59.45 32.82
N ILE A 2 -50.42 58.17 32.62
CA ILE A 2 -49.05 57.66 32.42
C ILE A 2 -49.12 56.71 31.22
N PRO A 3 -48.34 56.89 30.15
CA PRO A 3 -48.37 55.95 29.03
C PRO A 3 -47.53 54.70 29.34
N ARG A 4 -48.15 53.55 29.06
CA ARG A 4 -47.52 52.24 28.83
C ARG A 4 -46.70 52.26 27.54
N SER A 5 -45.89 51.20 27.39
CA SER A 5 -45.23 50.68 26.17
C SER A 5 -43.71 50.96 26.17
N VAL A 6 -42.79 50.08 25.78
CA VAL A 6 -42.81 48.92 24.87
C VAL A 6 -41.62 48.00 25.23
N ARG A 7 -41.92 46.69 25.34
CA ARG A 7 -41.19 45.51 24.82
C ARG A 7 -39.68 45.33 25.10
N SER A 8 -39.43 44.23 25.79
CA SER A 8 -38.25 43.36 25.76
C SER A 8 -37.76 43.02 24.35
N GLU A 9 -36.50 43.33 24.05
CA GLU A 9 -35.71 42.58 23.06
C GLU A 9 -34.62 41.82 23.82
N VAL A 10 -35.02 40.62 24.24
CA VAL A 10 -34.11 39.49 24.36
C VAL A 10 -33.70 39.15 22.94
N GLY A 11 -32.41 39.24 22.67
CA GLY A 11 -31.79 38.86 21.42
C GLY A 11 -30.33 38.65 21.69
N GLU A 12 -30.00 37.57 22.40
CA GLU A 12 -28.65 37.03 22.32
C GLU A 12 -28.44 36.66 20.85
N PRO A 13 -27.39 37.16 20.18
CA PRO A 13 -26.99 36.57 18.92
C PRO A 13 -26.49 35.17 19.26
N GLU A 14 -27.36 34.17 19.09
CA GLU A 14 -26.94 32.78 19.07
C GLU A 14 -25.73 32.69 18.13
N GLU A 15 -24.65 32.11 18.64
CA GLU A 15 -23.51 31.68 17.87
C GLU A 15 -23.96 30.63 16.84
N GLU A 16 -24.62 31.08 15.78
CA GLU A 16 -24.73 30.29 14.58
C GLU A 16 -23.37 30.46 13.88
N PHE A 17 -22.39 29.68 14.37
CA PHE A 17 -21.27 29.25 13.55
C PHE A 17 -21.87 28.39 12.41
N SER A 18 -22.51 29.10 11.48
CA SER A 18 -22.91 28.62 10.19
C SER A 18 -21.59 28.39 9.45
N ALA A 19 -21.01 27.23 9.72
CA ALA A 19 -20.03 26.61 8.84
C ALA A 19 -20.78 26.36 7.52
N THR A 20 -20.81 27.42 6.73
CA THR A 20 -21.40 27.53 5.40
C THR A 20 -21.21 26.22 4.62
N GLU A 21 -22.33 25.66 4.12
CA GLU A 21 -22.42 24.48 3.24
C GLU A 21 -21.27 24.25 2.21
N PRO A 22 -20.60 25.28 1.62
CA PRO A 22 -19.40 25.07 0.80
C PRO A 22 -18.24 24.33 1.47
N GLU A 23 -18.03 24.49 2.78
CA GLU A 23 -16.85 23.94 3.46
C GLU A 23 -16.98 22.42 3.68
N ALA A 24 -18.17 21.97 4.11
CA ALA A 24 -18.51 20.56 4.27
C ALA A 24 -18.40 19.79 2.93
N ARG A 25 -18.82 20.42 1.81
CA ARG A 25 -18.71 19.81 0.47
C ARG A 25 -17.26 19.69 0.01
N ARG A 26 -16.40 20.67 0.28
CA ARG A 26 -14.97 20.64 -0.02
C ARG A 26 -14.24 19.57 0.80
N LEU A 27 -14.57 19.43 2.08
CA LEU A 27 -14.08 18.35 2.94
C LEU A 27 -14.48 16.97 2.39
N SER A 28 -15.71 16.81 1.91
CA SER A 28 -16.15 15.54 1.29
C SER A 28 -15.43 15.21 -0.02
N LEU A 29 -15.10 16.22 -0.83
CA LEU A 29 -14.34 16.05 -2.07
C LEU A 29 -12.87 15.76 -1.78
N ALA A 30 -12.25 16.49 -0.86
CA ALA A 30 -10.88 16.26 -0.43
C ALA A 30 -10.73 14.86 0.19
N ALA A 31 -11.69 14.43 1.02
CA ALA A 31 -11.71 13.08 1.58
C ALA A 31 -11.84 12.00 0.49
N ARG A 32 -12.68 12.20 -0.53
CA ARG A 32 -12.79 11.28 -1.68
C ARG A 32 -11.52 11.22 -2.51
N VAL A 33 -10.87 12.36 -2.75
CA VAL A 33 -9.59 12.40 -3.47
C VAL A 33 -8.50 11.73 -2.66
N LEU A 34 -8.41 12.00 -1.36
CA LEU A 34 -7.43 11.36 -0.48
C LEU A 34 -7.65 9.85 -0.40
N LEU A 35 -8.90 9.41 -0.31
CA LEU A 35 -9.26 7.99 -0.40
C LEU A 35 -8.83 7.38 -1.74
N ALA A 36 -9.11 8.06 -2.86
CA ALA A 36 -8.72 7.59 -4.18
C ALA A 36 -7.20 7.46 -4.34
N VAL A 37 -6.44 8.45 -3.85
CA VAL A 37 -4.97 8.42 -3.84
C VAL A 37 -4.46 7.28 -2.97
N LEU A 38 -5.06 7.05 -1.80
CA LEU A 38 -4.67 5.97 -0.90
C LEU A 38 -4.93 4.60 -1.51
N VAL A 39 -6.10 4.40 -2.12
CA VAL A 39 -6.44 3.15 -2.82
C VAL A 39 -5.50 2.93 -4.00
N LEU A 40 -5.22 3.96 -4.79
CA LEU A 40 -4.33 3.85 -5.93
C LEU A 40 -2.90 3.53 -5.50
N GLY A 41 -2.37 4.28 -4.52
CA GLY A 41 -1.02 4.06 -3.99
C GLY A 41 -0.86 2.69 -3.34
N PHE A 42 -1.87 2.24 -2.59
CA PHE A 42 -1.89 0.89 -2.04
C PHE A 42 -1.94 -0.17 -3.14
N GLY A 43 -2.79 0.02 -4.15
CA GLY A 43 -2.88 -0.87 -5.31
C GLY A 43 -1.54 -1.03 -6.05
N PHE A 44 -0.84 0.07 -6.32
CA PHE A 44 0.49 0.04 -6.92
C PHE A 44 1.52 -0.66 -6.04
N THR A 45 1.46 -0.45 -4.73
CA THR A 45 2.37 -1.09 -3.77
C THR A 45 2.17 -2.60 -3.76
N VAL A 46 0.92 -3.06 -3.64
CA VAL A 46 0.58 -4.49 -3.67
C VAL A 46 0.95 -5.12 -5.01
N ALA A 47 0.65 -4.46 -6.13
CA ALA A 47 1.01 -4.95 -7.45
C ALA A 47 2.53 -5.06 -7.64
N GLY A 48 3.29 -4.04 -7.20
CA GLY A 48 4.75 -4.04 -7.25
C GLY A 48 5.36 -5.17 -6.42
N ILE A 49 4.94 -5.31 -5.16
CA ILE A 49 5.40 -6.39 -4.28
C ILE A 49 5.02 -7.77 -4.86
N GLY A 50 3.77 -7.92 -5.33
CA GLY A 50 3.31 -9.15 -5.95
C GLY A 50 4.17 -9.57 -7.13
N LEU A 51 4.49 -8.63 -8.03
CA LEU A 51 5.40 -8.89 -9.15
C LEU A 51 6.81 -9.27 -8.69
N LEU A 52 7.34 -8.67 -7.61
CA LEU A 52 8.65 -9.05 -7.08
C LEU A 52 8.63 -10.48 -6.53
N VAL A 53 7.61 -10.84 -5.74
CA VAL A 53 7.51 -12.17 -5.12
C VAL A 53 7.45 -13.27 -6.19
N THR A 54 6.77 -13.03 -7.32
CA THR A 54 6.70 -14.03 -8.42
C THR A 54 8.05 -14.31 -9.09
N LYS A 55 9.07 -13.48 -8.86
CA LYS A 55 10.42 -13.71 -9.39
C LYS A 55 11.26 -14.61 -8.49
N PHE A 56 10.84 -14.86 -7.25
CA PHE A 56 11.62 -15.66 -6.31
C PHE A 56 10.89 -16.95 -5.97
N ASP A 57 11.62 -18.07 -6.00
CA ASP A 57 11.15 -19.35 -5.51
C ASP A 57 12.04 -19.82 -4.34
N VAL A 58 11.51 -20.73 -3.52
CA VAL A 58 12.27 -21.38 -2.44
C VAL A 58 12.47 -22.84 -2.82
N TYR A 59 13.73 -23.26 -2.89
CA TYR A 59 14.10 -24.63 -3.23
C TYR A 59 14.82 -25.30 -2.07
N THR A 60 14.43 -26.53 -1.74
CA THR A 60 15.11 -27.35 -0.72
C THR A 60 16.12 -28.24 -1.41
N VAL A 61 17.40 -28.13 -1.02
CA VAL A 61 18.50 -28.85 -1.67
C VAL A 61 18.49 -30.32 -1.26
N PRO A 62 18.28 -31.28 -2.19
CA PRO A 62 18.15 -32.69 -1.83
C PRO A 62 19.49 -33.44 -1.74
N GLY A 63 20.52 -32.97 -2.45
CA GLY A 63 21.78 -33.70 -2.67
C GLY A 63 23.00 -33.01 -2.06
N ASN A 64 24.13 -33.72 -2.07
CA ASN A 64 25.41 -33.27 -1.51
C ASN A 64 26.42 -32.77 -2.56
N ALA A 65 26.03 -32.64 -3.83
CA ALA A 65 26.92 -32.24 -4.91
C ALA A 65 27.56 -30.85 -4.70
N MET A 66 26.90 -30.00 -3.92
CA MET A 66 27.40 -28.67 -3.54
C MET A 66 27.75 -28.58 -2.05
N ALA A 67 27.96 -29.69 -1.33
CA ALA A 67 28.02 -29.72 0.14
C ALA A 67 29.00 -28.74 0.80
N ASP A 68 30.10 -28.38 0.13
CA ASP A 68 31.09 -27.41 0.63
C ASP A 68 30.56 -25.96 0.62
N THR A 69 29.58 -25.67 -0.24
CA THR A 69 28.94 -24.36 -0.39
C THR A 69 27.51 -24.33 0.15
N ILE A 70 26.73 -25.39 -0.14
CA ILE A 70 25.30 -25.52 0.19
C ILE A 70 25.05 -26.96 0.63
N ARG A 71 24.47 -27.13 1.83
CA ARG A 71 24.29 -28.46 2.44
C ARG A 71 22.94 -29.07 2.04
N PRO A 72 22.85 -30.41 2.04
CA PRO A 72 21.56 -31.08 1.92
C PRO A 72 20.59 -30.61 3.02
N GLY A 73 19.35 -30.31 2.65
CA GLY A 73 18.31 -29.80 3.55
C GLY A 73 18.26 -28.28 3.69
N ASP A 74 19.25 -27.55 3.16
CA ASP A 74 19.21 -26.09 3.13
C ASP A 74 18.06 -25.58 2.23
N ARG A 75 17.49 -24.43 2.60
CA ARG A 75 16.50 -23.70 1.79
C ARG A 75 17.16 -22.54 1.07
N ALA A 76 17.30 -22.67 -0.25
CA ALA A 76 17.82 -21.63 -1.11
C ALA A 76 16.67 -20.76 -1.65
N VAL A 77 16.87 -19.44 -1.64
CA VAL A 77 16.01 -18.50 -2.38
C VAL A 77 16.60 -18.36 -3.78
N VAL A 78 15.84 -18.72 -4.79
CA VAL A 78 16.27 -18.68 -6.19
C VAL A 78 15.53 -17.57 -6.93
N LEU A 79 16.27 -16.79 -7.73
CA LEU A 79 15.70 -15.81 -8.63
C LEU A 79 15.44 -16.47 -9.98
N ARG A 80 14.21 -16.33 -10.51
CA ARG A 80 13.88 -16.67 -11.89
C ARG A 80 14.62 -15.72 -12.83
N ALA A 81 15.74 -16.20 -13.34
CA ALA A 81 16.62 -15.51 -14.25
C ALA A 81 16.43 -16.04 -15.69
N GLY A 82 16.43 -15.13 -16.66
CA GLY A 82 16.51 -15.51 -18.08
C GLY A 82 17.96 -15.77 -18.49
N GLU A 83 18.17 -16.49 -19.59
CA GLU A 83 19.51 -16.89 -20.06
C GLU A 83 20.51 -15.73 -20.16
N ALA A 84 20.06 -14.56 -20.64
CA ALA A 84 20.89 -13.38 -20.82
C ALA A 84 21.42 -12.75 -19.50
N THR A 85 20.92 -13.19 -18.35
CA THR A 85 21.29 -12.64 -17.03
C THR A 85 22.28 -13.51 -16.25
N ILE A 86 22.52 -14.75 -16.70
CA ILE A 86 23.40 -15.71 -16.03
C ILE A 86 24.86 -15.41 -16.38
N ARG A 87 25.74 -15.42 -15.39
CA ARG A 87 27.18 -15.16 -15.52
C ARG A 87 28.00 -16.37 -15.07
N ARG A 88 29.27 -16.41 -15.51
CA ARG A 88 30.21 -17.44 -15.03
C ARG A 88 30.41 -17.31 -13.52
N GLY A 89 30.26 -18.43 -12.81
CA GLY A 89 30.36 -18.50 -11.36
C GLY A 89 29.00 -18.46 -10.65
N ASP A 90 27.90 -18.16 -11.35
CA ASP A 90 26.57 -18.21 -10.77
C ASP A 90 26.17 -19.67 -10.47
N VAL A 91 25.56 -19.87 -9.30
CA VAL A 91 24.90 -21.13 -8.94
C VAL A 91 23.48 -21.09 -9.47
N VAL A 92 23.16 -22.00 -10.39
CA VAL A 92 21.87 -22.03 -11.10
C VAL A 92 21.10 -23.31 -10.82
N LEU A 93 19.78 -23.18 -10.71
CA LEU A 93 18.85 -24.30 -10.74
C LEU A 93 18.32 -24.44 -12.16
N PHE A 94 18.46 -25.61 -12.76
CA PHE A 94 17.98 -25.90 -14.11
C PHE A 94 17.35 -27.29 -14.16
N ASP A 95 16.39 -27.47 -15.08
CA ASP A 95 15.83 -28.78 -15.36
C ASP A 95 16.82 -29.59 -16.20
N ALA A 96 17.21 -30.77 -15.71
CA ALA A 96 18.05 -31.68 -16.47
C ALA A 96 17.27 -32.23 -17.68
N PRO A 97 17.89 -32.29 -18.88
CA PRO A 97 17.28 -32.98 -20.00
C PRO A 97 17.05 -34.45 -19.62
N ARG A 98 15.87 -34.98 -19.99
CA ARG A 98 15.52 -36.38 -19.80
C ARG A 98 16.25 -37.29 -20.78
#